data_AF-A0A920LF07-F1
#
_entry.id   AF-A0A920LF07-F1
#
_cell.length_a   1.000
_cell.length_b   1.000
_cell.length_c   1.000
_cell.angle_alpha   90.00
_cell.angle_beta   90.00
_cell.angle_gamma   90.00
#
_symmetry.space_group_name_H-M   'P 1'
#
loop_
_entity.id
_entity.type
_entity.pdbx_description
1 polymer ?
#
loop_
_entity_poly.entity_id
_entity_poly.type
_entity_poly.pdbx_seq_one_letter_code
_entity_poly.pdbx_strand_id
1 'polypeptide(L)' 'MLELIKNDGSDIDKYISKAKDKSDPFRLMGFGHRVYKNFDPRAKIIKKLLIKFLMIWVSMILF' A
#
# COMPACT_ATOMS: atom_id res chain seq x y z
N MET A 1 -9.41 -3.41 -5.76
CA MET A 1 -9.45 -1.95 -5.49
C MET A 1 -8.19 -1.26 -5.99
N LEU A 2 -7.01 -1.54 -5.42
CA LEU A 2 -5.74 -0.96 -5.91
C LEU A 2 -5.44 -1.33 -7.37
N GLU A 3 -5.83 -2.53 -7.78
CA GLU A 3 -5.71 -3.00 -9.17
C GLU A 3 -6.61 -2.21 -10.14
N LEU A 4 -7.78 -1.75 -9.69
CA LEU A 4 -8.64 -0.88 -10.49
C LEU A 4 -8.00 0.50 -10.67
N ILE A 5 -7.41 1.06 -9.60
CA ILE A 5 -6.68 2.33 -9.66
C ILE A 5 -5.47 2.22 -10.60
N LYS A 6 -4.73 1.10 -10.52
CA LYS A 6 -3.60 0.84 -11.42
C LYS A 6 -4.02 0.74 -12.88
N ASN A 7 -5.15 0.09 -13.16
CA ASN A 7 -5.64 -0.12 -14.52
C ASN A 7 -6.34 1.11 -15.11
N ASP A 8 -6.87 2.01 -14.28
CA ASP A 8 -7.51 3.27 -14.72
C ASP A 8 -6.49 4.25 -15.33
N GLY A 9 -5.18 4.03 -15.11
CA GLY A 9 -4.09 4.87 -15.65
C GLY A 9 -4.15 6.33 -15.22
N SER A 10 -5.07 6.66 -14.31
CA SER A 10 -5.41 8.00 -13.89
C SER A 10 -4.61 8.41 -12.66
N ASP A 11 -4.49 9.72 -12.46
CA ASP A 11 -3.61 10.28 -11.45
C ASP A 11 -4.06 9.88 -10.04
N ILE A 12 -3.10 9.40 -9.24
CA ILE A 12 -3.35 8.86 -7.90
C ILE A 12 -4.03 9.92 -7.01
N ASP A 13 -3.76 11.20 -7.28
CA ASP A 13 -4.32 12.36 -6.59
C ASP A 13 -5.85 12.42 -6.64
N LYS A 14 -6.48 11.92 -7.70
CA LYS A 14 -7.95 11.83 -7.80
C LYS A 14 -8.52 10.91 -6.74
N TYR A 15 -7.90 9.75 -6.52
CA TYR A 15 -8.35 8.78 -5.53
C TYR A 15 -7.98 9.19 -4.10
N ILE A 16 -6.86 9.90 -3.92
CA ILE A 16 -6.51 10.50 -2.63
C ILE A 16 -7.53 11.59 -2.25
N SER A 17 -7.93 12.44 -3.19
CA SER A 17 -8.91 13.51 -2.96
C SER A 17 -10.27 12.93 -2.59
N LYS A 18 -10.72 11.90 -3.29
CA LYS A 18 -11.95 11.15 -2.95
C LYS A 18 -11.88 10.50 -1.57
N ALA A 19 -10.75 9.90 -1.21
CA ALA A 19 -10.60 9.28 0.12
C ALA A 19 -10.53 10.29 1.28
N LYS A 20 -10.17 11.55 1.00
CA LYS A 20 -10.19 12.64 1.98
C LYS A 20 -11.56 13.29 2.13
N ASP A 21 -12.36 13.26 1.07
CA ASP A 21 -13.72 13.78 1.10
C ASP A 21 -14.60 12.93 2.02
N LYS A 22 -15.20 13.55 3.03
CA LYS A 22 -16.08 12.86 4.00
C LYS A 22 -17.46 12.57 3.41
N SER A 23 -17.81 13.21 2.30
CA SER A 23 -19.09 13.04 1.61
C SER A 23 -19.07 11.90 0.59
N ASP A 24 -17.87 11.48 0.13
CA ASP A 24 -17.71 10.38 -0.80
C ASP A 24 -17.69 9.03 -0.02
N PRO A 25 -18.49 8.02 -0.40
CA PRO A 25 -18.45 6.70 0.23
C PRO A 25 -17.12 5.94 0.01
N PHE A 26 -16.23 6.47 -0.85
CA PHE A 26 -14.95 5.85 -1.17
C PHE A 26 -13.98 5.87 0.03
N ARG A 27 -13.60 4.68 0.51
CA ARG A 27 -12.56 4.51 1.54
C ARG A 27 -11.35 3.75 0.99
N LEU A 28 -10.16 4.24 1.32
CA LEU A 28 -8.89 3.61 0.96
C LEU A 28 -8.68 2.35 1.81
N MET A 29 -9.01 1.19 1.24
CA MET A 29 -8.90 -0.09 1.93
C MET A 29 -7.42 -0.42 2.22
N GLY A 30 -7.13 -0.87 3.44
CA GLY A 30 -5.77 -1.24 3.88
C GLY A 30 -4.94 -0.09 4.46
N PHE A 31 -5.50 1.12 4.56
CA PHE A 31 -4.83 2.27 5.17
C PHE A 31 -5.51 2.71 6.47
N GLY A 32 -4.69 3.03 7.47
CA GLY A 32 -5.13 3.39 8.82
C GLY A 32 -5.38 2.16 9.70
N HIS A 33 -5.01 2.28 10.98
CA HIS A 33 -5.27 1.25 11.97
C HIS A 33 -6.01 1.87 13.16
N ARG A 34 -7.12 1.25 13.61
CA ARG A 34 -7.94 1.81 14.70
C ARG A 34 -7.18 1.96 16.03
N VAL A 35 -6.16 1.13 16.25
CA VAL A 35 -5.36 1.07 17.49
C VAL A 35 -4.05 1.86 17.39
N TYR A 36 -3.41 1.85 16.23
CA TYR A 36 -2.09 2.42 16.01
C TYR A 36 -2.24 3.73 15.23
N LYS A 37 -2.11 4.85 15.95
CA LYS A 37 -2.30 6.21 15.39
C LYS A 37 -1.20 6.66 14.44
N ASN A 38 0.04 6.21 14.64
CA ASN A 38 1.21 6.72 13.92
C ASN A 38 1.77 5.70 12.93
N PHE A 39 1.99 4.45 13.36
CA PHE A 39 2.56 3.42 12.49
C PHE A 39 2.28 2.02 13.04
N ASP A 40 1.97 1.07 12.15
CA ASP A 40 1.76 -0.34 12.53
C ASP A 40 3.11 -1.09 12.55
N PRO A 41 3.57 -1.58 13.71
CA PRO A 41 4.86 -2.28 13.81
C PRO A 41 4.91 -3.60 13.02
N ARG A 42 3.76 -4.26 12.78
CA ARG A 42 3.66 -5.52 12.02
C ARG A 42 3.94 -5.28 10.54
N ALA A 43 3.41 -4.18 9.99
CA ALA A 43 3.69 -3.76 8.62
C ALA A 43 5.20 -3.54 8.38
N LYS A 44 5.94 -3.04 9.38
CA LYS A 44 7.41 -2.87 9.31
C LYS A 44 8.13 -4.20 9.11
N ILE A 45 7.75 -5.19 9.90
CA ILE A 45 8.40 -6.50 9.94
C ILE A 45 8.16 -7.21 8.61
N ILE A 46 6.93 -7.19 8.13
CA ILE A 46 6.55 -7.79 6.84
C ILE A 46 7.31 -7.11 5.70
N LYS A 47 7.36 -5.77 5.67
CA LYS A 47 8.12 -5.02 4.65
C LYS A 47 9.60 -5.42 4.65
N LYS A 48 10.23 -5.53 5.82
CA LYS A 48 11.65 -5.91 5.94
C LYS A 48 11.89 -7.34 5.44
N LEU A 49 11.00 -8.27 5.80
CA LEU A 49 11.08 -9.67 5.35
C LEU A 49 10.93 -9.77 3.83
N LEU A 50 9.95 -9.06 3.27
CA LEU A 50 9.65 -9.07 1.83
C LEU A 50 10.81 -8.50 1.01
N ILE A 51 11.41 -7.38 1.47
CA ILE A 51 12.61 -6.80 0.83
C ILE A 51 13.77 -7.79 0.87
N LYS A 52 13.99 -8.45 2.02
CA LYS A 52 15.07 -9.44 2.15
C LYS A 52 14.86 -10.63 1.22
N PHE A 53 13.63 -11.14 1.14
CA PHE A 53 13.28 -12.24 0.26
C PHE A 53 13.50 -11.91 -1.21
N LEU A 54 13.03 -10.73 -1.64
CA LEU A 54 13.23 -10.24 -3.00
C LEU A 54 14.72 -10.14 -3.35
N MET A 55 15.53 -9.60 -2.44
CA MET A 55 16.97 -9.44 -2.66
C MET A 55 17.70 -10.79 -2.80
N ILE A 56 17.33 -11.77 -1.98
CA ILE A 56 17.84 -13.15 -2.10
C ILE A 56 17.44 -13.75 -3.45
N TRP A 57 16.17 -13.61 -3.83
CA TRP A 57 15.66 -14.10 -5.11
C TRP A 57 16.37 -13.48 -6.31
N VAL A 58 16.57 -12.17 -6.30
CA VAL A 58 17.31 -11.45 -7.35
C VAL A 58 18.75 -11.94 -7.42
N SER A 59 19.41 -12.15 -6.27
CA SER A 59 20.77 -12.69 -6.22
C SER A 59 20.87 -14.13 -6.74
N MET A 60 19.79 -14.90 -6.69
CA MET A 60 19.73 -16.30 -7.13
C MET A 60 19.40 -16.45 -8.62
N ILE A 61 18.85 -15.40 -9.24
CA ILE A 61 18.54 -15.33 -10.68
C ILE A 61 19.70 -14.74 -11.49
N LEU A 62 20.52 -13.89 -10.86
CA LEU A 62 21.70 -13.26 -11.47
C LEU A 62 22.97 -14.14 -11.43
N PHE A 63 22.86 -15.38 -10.96
CA PHE A 63 23.92 -16.39 -10.95
C PHE A 63 23.45 -17.63 -11.70
#